data_AF-A0A9X9YNG2-F1
#
_entry.id   AF-A0A9X9YNG2-F1
#
_cell.length_a   1.000
_cell.length_b   1.000
_cell.length_c   1.000
_cell.angle_alpha   90.00
_cell.angle_beta   90.00
_cell.angle_gamma   90.00
#
_symmetry.space_group_name_H-M   'P 1'
#
loop_
_entity.id
_entity.type
_entity.pdbx_description
1 polymer ?
#
loop_
_entity_poly.entity_id
_entity_poly.type
_entity_poly.pdbx_seq_one_letter_code
_entity_poly.pdbx_strand_id
1 'polypeptide(L)'
;MLKSDLVAVLRCELAATIQLFHDFGYPGLSPEGRRPFLDRLIEILERNSDVLPHFNAMMLKGVLQAGRALESLEFIEGYYPNLLIDEFSTFYQGRIAIFKNSTHIFDMEKVIHDRLLETPLTSQGKPVANFRFADSKAELGLQISDVIVGVLGKMHTYFTNTGHEDVAADREALAGTSLENAKLLSDLISASHAANVTFLHHVASVHDIDKLDLFLRFPDGAHVA
;
A
#
# COMPACT_ATOMS: atom_id res chain seq x y z
N MET A 1 11.84 -6.04 -0.47
CA MET A 1 13.12 -5.44 -0.88
C MET A 1 13.09 -4.97 -2.34
N LEU A 2 13.33 -5.81 -3.36
CA LEU A 2 13.44 -5.29 -4.76
C LEU A 2 12.20 -4.54 -5.29
N LYS A 3 10.98 -4.95 -4.91
CA LYS A 3 9.76 -4.19 -5.25
C LYS A 3 9.77 -2.78 -4.63
N SER A 4 10.23 -2.66 -3.39
CA SER A 4 10.37 -1.40 -2.67
C SER A 4 11.47 -0.53 -3.26
N ASP A 5 12.58 -1.15 -3.69
CA ASP A 5 13.67 -0.48 -4.40
C ASP A 5 13.21 0.09 -5.74
N LEU A 6 12.41 -0.68 -6.50
CA LEU A 6 11.78 -0.20 -7.72
C LEU A 6 10.86 0.99 -7.45
N VAL A 7 10.02 0.92 -6.41
CA VAL A 7 9.15 2.04 -6.03
C VAL A 7 9.96 3.30 -5.67
N ALA A 8 11.06 3.16 -4.93
CA ALA A 8 11.93 4.28 -4.58
C ALA A 8 12.48 4.98 -5.84
N VAL A 9 13.04 4.20 -6.77
CA VAL A 9 13.57 4.68 -8.05
C VAL A 9 12.50 5.35 -8.89
N LEU A 10 11.33 4.72 -9.05
CA LEU A 10 10.24 5.26 -9.86
C LEU A 10 9.64 6.55 -9.29
N ARG A 11 9.68 6.74 -7.97
CA ARG A 11 9.19 7.96 -7.33
C ARG A 11 10.13 9.14 -7.49
N CYS A 12 11.45 8.92 -7.60
CA CYS A 12 12.42 10.00 -7.84
C CYS A 12 12.17 10.74 -9.15
N GLU A 13 11.71 10.03 -10.19
CA GLU A 13 11.27 10.63 -11.46
C GLU A 13 9.77 10.36 -11.71
N LEU A 14 8.90 10.71 -10.76
CA LEU A 14 7.46 10.40 -10.86
C LEU A 14 6.81 10.81 -12.20
N ALA A 15 7.17 11.98 -12.73
CA ALA A 15 6.68 12.43 -14.03
C ALA A 15 7.13 11.52 -15.19
N ALA A 16 8.39 11.06 -15.19
CA ALA A 16 8.90 10.14 -16.19
C ALA A 16 8.26 8.74 -16.05
N THR A 17 8.00 8.30 -14.82
CA THR A 17 7.28 7.06 -14.52
C THR A 17 5.83 7.12 -15.03
N ILE A 18 5.11 8.21 -14.78
CA ILE A 18 3.74 8.40 -15.28
C ILE A 18 3.74 8.38 -16.81
N GLN A 19 4.68 9.08 -17.45
CA GLN A 19 4.81 9.08 -18.90
C GLN A 19 5.14 7.68 -19.44
N LEU A 20 6.01 6.93 -18.76
CA LEU A 20 6.32 5.55 -19.11
C LEU A 20 5.06 4.68 -19.06
N PHE A 21 4.28 4.78 -17.99
CA PHE A 21 3.06 4.00 -17.86
C PHE A 21 2.05 4.34 -18.96
N HIS A 22 1.87 5.63 -19.25
CA HIS A 22 0.99 6.08 -20.32
C HIS A 22 1.44 5.59 -21.71
N ASP A 23 2.73 5.72 -22.04
CA ASP A 23 3.27 5.37 -23.36
C ASP A 23 3.12 3.88 -23.70
N PHE A 24 3.13 3.03 -22.67
CA PHE A 24 2.99 1.58 -22.81
C PHE A 24 1.62 1.06 -22.37
N GLY A 25 0.69 1.95 -22.01
CA GLY A 25 -0.64 1.59 -21.53
C GLY A 25 -0.64 0.74 -20.25
N TYR A 26 0.37 0.86 -19.38
CA TYR A 26 0.48 0.06 -18.16
C TYR A 26 -0.80 0.12 -17.30
N PRO A 27 -1.27 -1.02 -16.73
CA PRO A 27 -0.70 -2.36 -16.77
C PRO A 27 -1.18 -3.20 -17.96
N GLY A 28 -1.72 -2.58 -19.02
CA GLY A 28 -2.19 -3.25 -20.23
C GLY A 28 -1.14 -3.28 -21.34
N LEU A 29 0.08 -3.77 -21.07
CA LEU A 29 1.13 -3.80 -22.09
C LEU A 29 0.74 -4.71 -23.25
N SER A 30 1.16 -4.33 -24.45
CA SER A 30 1.17 -5.25 -25.60
C SER A 30 2.43 -6.12 -25.59
N PRO A 31 2.39 -7.32 -26.20
CA PRO A 31 3.55 -8.19 -26.30
C PRO A 31 4.77 -7.54 -26.98
N GLU A 32 4.55 -6.60 -27.90
CA GLU A 32 5.61 -5.87 -28.60
C GLU A 32 6.24 -4.78 -27.71
N GLY A 33 5.46 -4.23 -26.77
CA GLY A 33 5.88 -3.16 -25.84
C GLY A 33 6.75 -3.63 -24.67
N ARG A 34 6.86 -4.94 -24.43
CA ARG A 34 7.53 -5.52 -23.26
C ARG A 34 9.00 -5.15 -23.14
N ARG A 35 9.77 -5.39 -24.20
CA ARG A 35 11.21 -5.10 -24.19
C ARG A 35 11.47 -3.59 -24.09
N PRO A 36 10.85 -2.73 -24.91
CA PRO A 36 11.05 -1.28 -24.78
C PRO A 36 10.60 -0.72 -23.42
N PHE A 37 9.53 -1.26 -22.81
CA PHE A 37 9.11 -0.89 -21.46
C PHE A 37 10.19 -1.20 -20.42
N LEU A 38 10.73 -2.42 -20.43
CA LEU A 38 11.81 -2.83 -19.53
C LEU A 38 13.10 -2.05 -19.77
N ASP A 39 13.41 -1.73 -21.03
CA ASP A 39 14.58 -0.91 -21.37
C ASP A 39 14.48 0.47 -20.73
N ARG A 40 13.33 1.12 -20.84
CA ARG A 40 13.10 2.43 -20.27
C ARG A 40 13.02 2.41 -18.73
N LEU A 41 12.54 1.32 -18.12
CA LEU A 41 12.68 1.11 -16.67
C LEU A 41 14.14 1.02 -16.23
N ILE A 42 14.98 0.31 -16.99
CA ILE A 42 16.41 0.19 -16.71
C ILE A 42 17.10 1.54 -16.86
N GLU A 43 16.74 2.34 -17.86
CA GLU A 43 17.27 3.70 -18.02
C GLU A 43 16.92 4.61 -16.84
N ILE A 44 15.67 4.56 -16.33
CA ILE A 44 15.27 5.30 -15.12
C ILE A 44 16.12 4.84 -13.92
N LEU A 45 16.31 3.52 -13.76
CA LEU A 45 17.15 2.97 -12.70
C LEU A 45 18.60 3.42 -12.79
N GLU A 46 19.20 3.40 -13.98
CA GLU A 46 20.60 3.78 -14.17
C GLU A 46 20.84 5.25 -13.83
N ARG A 47 19.93 6.14 -14.25
CA ARG A 47 19.99 7.58 -13.91
C ARG A 47 19.83 7.85 -12.41
N ASN A 48 19.11 7.00 -11.69
CA ASN A 48 18.78 7.16 -10.27
C ASN A 48 19.43 6.07 -9.40
N SER A 49 20.54 5.51 -9.84
CA SER A 49 21.16 4.36 -9.15
C SER A 49 21.67 4.70 -7.75
N ASP A 50 22.02 5.97 -7.49
CA ASP A 50 22.47 6.48 -6.19
C ASP A 50 21.36 6.53 -5.12
N VAL A 51 20.08 6.40 -5.52
CA VAL A 51 18.94 6.31 -4.59
C VAL A 51 18.97 5.01 -3.79
N LEU A 52 19.68 4.00 -4.29
CA LEU A 52 19.75 2.67 -3.69
C LEU A 52 21.19 2.33 -3.31
N PRO A 53 21.39 1.45 -2.31
CA PRO A 53 22.67 0.79 -2.12
C PRO A 53 23.12 0.12 -3.43
N HIS A 54 24.40 0.25 -3.79
CA HIS A 54 24.93 -0.24 -5.07
C HIS A 54 24.55 -1.69 -5.38
N PHE A 55 24.62 -2.57 -4.37
CA PHE A 55 24.22 -3.97 -4.50
C PHE A 55 22.75 -4.12 -4.91
N ASN A 56 21.83 -3.37 -4.29
CA ASN A 56 20.40 -3.41 -4.59
C ASN A 56 20.12 -2.89 -6.00
N ALA A 57 20.77 -1.80 -6.41
CA ALA A 57 20.65 -1.27 -7.78
C ALA A 57 21.08 -2.30 -8.82
N MET A 58 22.21 -2.99 -8.60
CA MET A 58 22.70 -4.04 -9.48
C MET A 58 21.76 -5.25 -9.54
N MET A 59 21.22 -5.67 -8.39
CA MET A 59 20.24 -6.76 -8.32
C MET A 59 18.95 -6.41 -9.06
N LEU A 60 18.40 -5.21 -8.84
CA LEU A 60 17.20 -4.75 -9.51
C LEU A 60 17.41 -4.67 -11.03
N LYS A 61 18.54 -4.11 -11.47
CA LYS A 61 18.92 -4.07 -12.88
C LYS A 61 18.98 -5.47 -13.49
N GLY A 62 19.62 -6.42 -12.81
CA GLY A 62 19.70 -7.81 -13.25
C GLY A 62 18.32 -8.46 -13.43
N VAL A 63 17.39 -8.23 -12.49
CA VAL A 63 16.01 -8.73 -12.57
C VAL A 63 15.26 -8.13 -13.77
N LEU A 64 15.36 -6.81 -13.98
CA LEU A 64 14.73 -6.14 -15.13
C LEU A 64 15.31 -6.65 -16.46
N GLN A 65 16.63 -6.87 -16.51
CA GLN A 65 17.30 -7.43 -17.69
C GLN A 65 16.86 -8.87 -17.98
N ALA A 66 16.72 -9.70 -16.95
CA ALA A 66 16.20 -11.06 -17.09
C ALA A 66 14.76 -11.05 -17.63
N GLY A 67 13.95 -10.08 -17.21
CA GLY A 67 12.58 -9.87 -17.72
C GLY A 67 12.49 -9.75 -19.24
N ARG A 68 13.53 -9.24 -19.92
CA ARG A 68 13.56 -9.08 -21.39
C ARG A 68 13.52 -10.40 -22.15
N ALA A 69 13.94 -11.49 -21.50
CA ALA A 69 13.98 -12.83 -22.07
C ALA A 69 12.67 -13.61 -21.84
N LEU A 70 11.75 -13.08 -21.03
CA LEU A 70 10.48 -13.75 -20.75
C LEU A 70 9.57 -13.73 -21.98
N GLU A 71 8.79 -14.79 -22.14
CA GLU A 71 7.79 -14.91 -23.22
C GLU A 71 6.51 -14.10 -22.92
N SER A 72 6.28 -13.76 -21.64
CA SER A 72 5.21 -12.88 -21.17
C SER A 72 5.57 -12.23 -19.81
N LEU A 73 4.93 -11.12 -19.50
CA LEU A 73 4.87 -10.44 -18.21
C LEU A 73 3.41 -10.51 -17.73
N GLU A 74 2.98 -11.71 -17.34
CA GLU A 74 1.56 -12.10 -17.11
C GLU A 74 0.76 -11.14 -16.22
N PHE A 75 1.40 -10.42 -15.31
CA PHE A 75 0.74 -9.48 -14.39
C PHE A 75 0.55 -8.07 -14.94
N ILE A 76 1.11 -7.77 -16.11
CA ILE A 76 1.07 -6.43 -16.73
C ILE A 76 0.82 -6.50 -18.24
N GLU A 77 0.28 -7.62 -18.73
CA GLU A 77 -0.09 -7.82 -20.13
C GLU A 77 -1.55 -8.25 -20.25
N GLY A 78 -2.26 -7.70 -21.24
CA GLY A 78 -3.66 -8.07 -21.50
C GLY A 78 -4.69 -7.48 -20.53
N TYR A 79 -4.27 -6.64 -19.57
CA TYR A 79 -5.17 -5.85 -18.73
C TYR A 79 -5.67 -4.59 -19.46
N TYR A 80 -6.67 -3.92 -18.88
CA TYR A 80 -7.16 -2.65 -19.42
C TYR A 80 -6.06 -1.59 -19.39
N PRO A 81 -5.79 -0.91 -20.53
CA PRO A 81 -4.73 0.08 -20.57
C PRO A 81 -5.07 1.29 -19.69
N ASN A 82 -4.05 1.82 -19.01
CA ASN A 82 -4.16 2.99 -18.11
C ASN A 82 -5.10 2.81 -16.90
N LEU A 83 -5.46 1.58 -16.54
CA LEU A 83 -6.25 1.28 -15.35
C LEU A 83 -5.39 0.58 -14.30
N LEU A 84 -4.84 1.36 -13.35
CA LEU A 84 -3.97 0.84 -12.29
C LEU A 84 -4.75 0.10 -11.19
N ILE A 85 -5.90 0.67 -10.80
CA ILE A 85 -6.78 0.15 -9.77
C ILE A 85 -8.21 0.35 -10.29
N ASP A 86 -8.94 -0.74 -10.44
CA ASP A 86 -10.34 -0.72 -10.87
C ASP A 86 -11.27 -0.41 -9.69
N GLU A 87 -11.12 -1.17 -8.59
CA GLU A 87 -11.95 -1.04 -7.40
C GLU A 87 -11.27 -1.63 -6.14
N PHE A 88 -11.84 -1.35 -4.96
CA PHE A 88 -11.30 -1.75 -3.65
C PHE A 88 -12.13 -2.82 -2.92
N SER A 89 -13.20 -3.35 -3.52
CA SER A 89 -14.10 -4.36 -2.95
C SER A 89 -13.37 -5.64 -2.56
N THR A 90 -12.28 -6.00 -3.25
CA THR A 90 -11.42 -7.12 -2.88
C THR A 90 -10.87 -7.00 -1.45
N PHE A 91 -10.57 -5.78 -0.98
CA PHE A 91 -10.15 -5.56 0.41
C PHE A 91 -11.28 -5.84 1.39
N TYR A 92 -12.51 -5.41 1.08
CA TYR A 92 -13.70 -5.70 1.89
C TYR A 92 -13.98 -7.21 1.97
N GLN A 93 -13.97 -7.89 0.82
CA GLN A 93 -14.15 -9.35 0.74
C GLN A 93 -13.09 -10.09 1.56
N GLY A 94 -11.84 -9.67 1.46
CA GLY A 94 -10.73 -10.21 2.25
C GLY A 94 -10.96 -10.09 3.75
N ARG A 95 -11.40 -8.91 4.22
CA ARG A 95 -11.73 -8.70 5.65
C ARG A 95 -12.88 -9.59 6.12
N ILE A 96 -13.96 -9.68 5.35
CA ILE A 96 -15.11 -10.54 5.65
C ILE A 96 -14.68 -12.00 5.77
N ALA A 97 -13.84 -12.46 4.83
CA ALA A 97 -13.37 -13.85 4.77
C ALA A 97 -12.43 -14.19 5.94
N ILE A 98 -11.45 -13.34 6.23
CA ILE A 98 -10.49 -13.51 7.33
C ILE A 98 -11.23 -13.53 8.68
N PHE A 99 -12.13 -12.57 8.90
CA PHE A 99 -12.90 -12.45 10.13
C PHE A 99 -14.34 -12.95 9.96
N LYS A 100 -14.49 -14.18 9.45
CA LYS A 100 -15.79 -14.80 9.15
C LYS A 100 -16.73 -14.97 10.35
N ASN A 101 -16.18 -14.91 11.56
CA ASN A 101 -16.94 -15.03 12.81
C ASN A 101 -17.24 -13.66 13.46
N SER A 102 -16.76 -12.56 12.87
CA SER A 102 -17.01 -11.20 13.34
C SER A 102 -18.18 -10.58 12.59
N THR A 103 -18.84 -9.58 13.20
CA THR A 103 -19.78 -8.71 12.49
C THR A 103 -19.04 -7.50 11.93
N HIS A 104 -19.23 -7.22 10.65
CA HIS A 104 -18.63 -6.09 9.96
C HIS A 104 -19.66 -4.99 9.73
N ILE A 105 -19.30 -3.76 10.04
CA ILE A 105 -20.09 -2.57 9.76
C ILE A 105 -19.23 -1.71 8.85
N PHE A 106 -19.66 -1.52 7.61
CA PHE A 106 -18.97 -0.69 6.63
C PHE A 106 -19.70 0.63 6.45
N ASP A 107 -18.95 1.69 6.18
CA ASP A 107 -19.54 2.95 5.75
C ASP A 107 -20.17 2.81 4.36
N MET A 108 -21.15 3.66 4.05
CA MET A 108 -21.94 3.59 2.83
C MET A 108 -21.14 4.07 1.61
N GLU A 109 -20.23 3.22 1.12
CA GLU A 109 -19.53 3.39 -0.15
C GLU A 109 -20.32 2.76 -1.30
N LYS A 110 -21.08 3.58 -2.05
CA LYS A 110 -22.02 3.10 -3.08
C LYS A 110 -21.41 2.10 -4.07
N VAL A 111 -20.21 2.39 -4.60
CA VAL A 111 -19.55 1.51 -5.59
C VAL A 111 -19.25 0.14 -5.00
N ILE A 112 -18.73 0.09 -3.77
CA ILE A 112 -18.40 -1.16 -3.07
C ILE A 112 -19.66 -1.92 -2.68
N HIS A 113 -20.66 -1.20 -2.17
CA HIS A 113 -21.97 -1.75 -1.83
C HIS A 113 -22.60 -2.45 -3.03
N ASP A 114 -22.74 -1.74 -4.15
CA ASP A 114 -23.39 -2.26 -5.36
C ASP A 114 -22.60 -3.48 -5.90
N ARG A 115 -21.27 -3.43 -5.87
CA ARG A 115 -20.40 -4.55 -6.28
C ARG A 115 -20.61 -5.81 -5.43
N LEU A 116 -20.73 -5.66 -4.11
CA LEU A 116 -20.98 -6.80 -3.21
C LEU A 116 -22.40 -7.36 -3.33
N LEU A 117 -23.37 -6.57 -3.80
CA LEU A 117 -24.71 -7.05 -4.12
C LEU A 117 -24.76 -7.77 -5.47
N GLU A 118 -24.03 -7.30 -6.47
CA GLU A 118 -23.93 -7.94 -7.79
C GLU A 118 -23.23 -9.31 -7.73
N THR A 119 -22.24 -9.44 -6.83
CA THR A 119 -21.51 -10.70 -6.60
C THR A 119 -21.64 -11.13 -5.14
N PRO A 120 -22.79 -11.71 -4.72
CA PRO A 120 -23.01 -12.10 -3.34
C PRO A 120 -21.99 -13.12 -2.85
N LEU A 121 -21.41 -12.86 -1.69
CA LEU A 121 -20.45 -13.76 -1.07
C LEU A 121 -21.12 -15.01 -0.51
N THR A 122 -20.50 -16.16 -0.72
CA THR A 122 -20.94 -17.44 -0.14
C THR A 122 -19.80 -18.12 0.62
N SER A 123 -20.15 -18.84 1.68
CA SER A 123 -19.24 -19.67 2.46
C SER A 123 -19.89 -21.02 2.70
N GLN A 124 -19.25 -22.10 2.25
CA GLN A 124 -19.80 -23.46 2.30
C GLN A 124 -21.21 -23.58 1.68
N GLY A 125 -21.43 -22.88 0.56
CA GLY A 125 -22.71 -22.87 -0.15
C GLY A 125 -23.82 -22.05 0.51
N LYS A 126 -23.54 -21.32 1.59
CA LYS A 126 -24.51 -20.43 2.27
C LYS A 126 -24.14 -18.96 2.05
N PRO A 127 -25.12 -18.05 1.91
CA PRO A 127 -24.86 -16.61 1.83
C PRO A 127 -24.12 -16.11 3.08
N VAL A 128 -23.13 -15.25 2.86
CA VAL A 128 -22.41 -14.57 3.94
C VAL A 128 -23.28 -13.41 4.44
N ALA A 129 -23.61 -13.42 5.72
CA ALA A 129 -24.55 -12.46 6.33
C ALA A 129 -23.95 -11.69 7.53
N ASN A 130 -22.65 -11.82 7.77
CA ASN A 130 -21.97 -11.20 8.91
C ASN A 130 -21.46 -9.77 8.61
N PHE A 131 -22.03 -9.07 7.62
CA PHE A 131 -21.68 -7.68 7.32
C PHE A 131 -22.92 -6.85 6.96
N ARG A 132 -22.84 -5.54 7.19
CA ARG A 132 -23.83 -4.56 6.72
C ARG A 132 -23.17 -3.23 6.39
N PHE A 133 -23.85 -2.45 5.55
CA PHE A 133 -23.51 -1.06 5.27
C PHE A 133 -24.37 -0.13 6.13
N ALA A 134 -23.81 1.01 6.54
CA ALA A 134 -24.48 1.98 7.40
C ALA A 134 -24.06 3.41 7.08
N ASP A 135 -24.91 4.38 7.42
CA ASP A 135 -24.55 5.80 7.39
C ASP A 135 -23.66 6.11 8.60
N SER A 136 -22.45 6.62 8.35
CA SER A 136 -21.49 7.00 9.39
C SER A 136 -22.07 7.94 10.46
N LYS A 137 -23.05 8.79 10.13
CA LYS A 137 -23.71 9.67 11.11
C LYS A 137 -24.45 8.92 12.21
N ALA A 138 -24.89 7.70 11.94
CA ALA A 138 -25.63 6.86 12.87
C ALA A 138 -24.76 5.83 13.62
N GLU A 139 -23.49 5.66 13.22
CA GLU A 139 -22.58 4.64 13.74
C GLU A 139 -21.33 5.26 14.34
N LEU A 140 -21.25 5.31 15.67
CA LEU A 140 -20.08 5.86 16.38
C LEU A 140 -18.77 5.15 15.99
N GLY A 141 -18.81 3.84 15.75
CA GLY A 141 -17.65 3.07 15.32
C GLY A 141 -17.10 3.51 13.96
N LEU A 142 -17.98 3.86 13.02
CA LEU A 142 -17.58 4.40 11.72
C LEU A 142 -16.96 5.79 11.87
N GLN A 143 -17.52 6.67 12.70
CA GLN A 143 -16.97 8.00 12.94
C GLN A 143 -15.56 7.94 13.55
N ILE A 144 -15.33 7.01 14.49
CA ILE A 144 -13.99 6.79 15.05
C ILE A 144 -13.06 6.25 13.96
N SER A 145 -13.53 5.31 13.13
CA SER A 145 -12.76 4.77 12.01
C SER A 145 -12.32 5.88 11.05
N ASP A 146 -13.20 6.81 10.68
CA ASP A 146 -12.88 7.92 9.77
C ASP A 146 -11.75 8.81 10.31
N VAL A 147 -11.79 9.12 11.60
CA VAL A 147 -10.73 9.92 12.25
C VAL A 147 -9.39 9.17 12.22
N ILE A 148 -9.39 7.89 12.59
CA ILE A 148 -8.18 7.07 12.62
C ILE A 148 -7.61 6.88 11.22
N VAL A 149 -8.44 6.53 10.23
CA VAL A 149 -8.03 6.36 8.82
C VAL A 149 -7.53 7.69 8.25
N GLY A 150 -8.16 8.82 8.59
CA GLY A 150 -7.70 10.15 8.18
C GLY A 150 -6.31 10.51 8.73
N VAL A 151 -6.02 10.14 9.99
CA VAL A 151 -4.69 10.31 10.60
C VAL A 151 -3.67 9.41 9.89
N LEU A 152 -3.97 8.12 9.76
CA LEU A 152 -3.07 7.15 9.11
C LEU A 152 -2.79 7.51 7.64
N GLY A 153 -3.80 7.98 6.90
CA GLY A 153 -3.65 8.42 5.52
C GLY A 153 -2.72 9.62 5.36
N LYS A 154 -2.83 10.62 6.25
CA LYS A 154 -1.89 11.75 6.28
C LYS A 154 -0.47 11.32 6.61
N MET A 155 -0.32 10.39 7.56
CA MET A 155 0.99 9.83 7.91
C MET A 155 1.62 9.07 6.74
N HIS A 156 0.87 8.19 6.08
CA HIS A 156 1.36 7.48 4.89
C HIS A 156 1.75 8.44 3.76
N THR A 157 1.00 9.51 3.56
CA THR A 157 1.33 10.57 2.59
C THR A 157 2.65 11.24 2.96
N TYR A 158 2.83 11.59 4.23
CA TYR A 158 4.06 12.19 4.74
C TYR A 158 5.27 11.27 4.54
N PHE A 159 5.20 9.99 4.94
CA PHE A 159 6.31 9.04 4.78
C PHE A 159 6.64 8.73 3.33
N THR A 160 5.65 8.76 2.44
CA THR A 160 5.86 8.58 1.00
C THR A 160 6.65 9.73 0.38
N ASN A 161 6.48 10.94 0.89
CA ASN A 161 7.04 12.17 0.33
C ASN A 161 8.27 12.72 1.06
N THR A 162 8.61 12.16 2.22
CA THR A 162 9.69 12.67 3.09
C THR A 162 10.86 11.70 3.15
N GLY A 163 12.08 12.24 3.11
CA GLY A 163 13.31 11.45 3.20
C GLY A 163 13.44 10.77 4.56
N HIS A 164 14.17 9.65 4.63
CA HIS A 164 14.33 8.90 5.88
C HIS A 164 15.03 9.74 6.97
N GLU A 165 16.06 10.52 6.60
CA GLU A 165 16.79 11.39 7.53
C GLU A 165 15.91 12.54 8.07
N ASP A 166 15.08 13.13 7.20
CA ASP A 166 14.13 14.17 7.60
C ASP A 166 13.07 13.62 8.56
N VAL A 167 12.55 12.42 8.30
CA VAL A 167 11.62 11.73 9.22
C VAL A 167 12.28 11.48 10.59
N ALA A 168 13.56 11.12 10.61
CA ALA A 168 14.31 10.94 11.86
C ALA A 168 14.40 12.26 12.64
N ALA A 169 14.77 13.35 11.97
CA ALA A 169 14.87 14.67 12.57
C ALA A 169 13.51 15.18 13.09
N ASP A 170 12.44 15.02 12.31
CA ASP A 170 11.08 15.39 12.71
C ASP A 170 10.60 14.58 13.92
N ARG A 171 10.96 13.29 13.99
CA ARG A 171 10.68 12.42 15.13
C ARG A 171 11.40 12.87 16.41
N GLU A 172 12.66 13.28 16.30
CA GLU A 172 13.44 13.81 17.43
C GLU A 172 12.89 15.16 17.91
N ALA A 173 12.36 15.96 16.99
CA ALA A 173 11.78 17.27 17.27
C ALA A 173 10.36 17.22 17.90
N LEU A 174 9.71 16.05 17.97
CA LEU A 174 8.40 15.92 18.60
C LEU A 174 8.43 16.31 20.08
N ALA A 175 7.53 17.20 20.50
CA ALA A 175 7.43 17.68 21.87
C ALA A 175 5.98 18.01 22.25
N GLY A 176 5.69 17.97 23.55
CA GLY A 176 4.34 18.26 24.07
C GLY A 176 3.26 17.37 23.43
N THR A 177 2.18 17.99 22.95
CA THR A 177 1.01 17.29 22.39
C THR A 177 1.35 16.45 21.16
N SER A 178 2.30 16.85 20.31
CA SER A 178 2.63 16.04 19.11
C SER A 178 3.32 14.72 19.49
N LEU A 179 4.20 14.75 20.50
CA LEU A 179 4.84 13.57 21.05
C LEU A 179 3.83 12.66 21.76
N GLU A 180 2.91 13.24 22.55
CA GLU A 180 1.86 12.49 23.24
C GLU A 180 0.93 11.78 22.24
N ASN A 181 0.48 12.48 21.20
CA ASN A 181 -0.35 11.90 20.15
C ASN A 181 0.36 10.77 19.40
N ALA A 182 1.66 10.92 19.10
CA ALA A 182 2.45 9.87 18.47
C ALA A 182 2.57 8.61 19.36
N LYS A 183 2.73 8.80 20.68
CA LYS A 183 2.72 7.68 21.65
C LYS A 183 1.37 6.97 21.68
N LEU A 184 0.27 7.73 21.81
CA LEU A 184 -1.07 7.16 21.83
C LEU A 184 -1.38 6.35 20.57
N LEU A 185 -0.95 6.84 19.41
CA LEU A 185 -1.11 6.10 18.16
C LEU A 185 -0.24 4.83 18.12
N SER A 186 1.00 4.91 18.59
CA SER A 186 1.90 3.75 18.68
C SER A 186 1.33 2.67 19.61
N ASP A 187 0.82 3.07 20.78
CA ASP A 187 0.17 2.18 21.74
C ASP A 187 -1.09 1.53 21.14
N LEU A 188 -1.89 2.30 20.42
CA LEU A 188 -3.10 1.79 19.75
C LEU A 188 -2.77 0.75 18.67
N ILE A 189 -1.74 1.01 17.85
CA ILE A 189 -1.26 0.07 16.82
C ILE A 189 -0.73 -1.20 17.48
N SER A 190 0.09 -1.06 18.53
CA SER A 190 0.65 -2.19 19.27
C SER A 190 -0.42 -3.05 19.95
N ALA A 191 -1.41 -2.41 20.58
CA ALA A 191 -2.54 -3.11 21.19
C ALA A 191 -3.40 -3.84 20.15
N SER A 192 -3.62 -3.20 18.98
CA SER A 192 -4.36 -3.82 17.87
C SER A 192 -3.62 -5.05 17.32
N HIS A 193 -2.31 -4.93 17.15
CA HIS A 193 -1.46 -6.04 16.71
C HIS A 193 -1.48 -7.21 17.71
N ALA A 194 -1.31 -6.91 19.00
CA ALA A 194 -1.35 -7.92 20.06
C ALA A 194 -2.71 -8.63 20.17
N ALA A 195 -3.81 -7.90 19.92
CA ALA A 195 -5.15 -8.48 19.89
C ALA A 195 -5.34 -9.40 18.68
N ASN A 196 -4.93 -8.96 17.50
CA ASN A 196 -4.90 -9.78 16.29
C ASN A 196 -3.98 -9.13 15.24
N VAL A 197 -2.90 -9.83 14.88
CA VAL A 197 -1.93 -9.36 13.87
C VAL A 197 -2.59 -8.99 12.55
N THR A 198 -3.72 -9.63 12.22
CA THR A 198 -4.46 -9.42 10.97
C THR A 198 -5.27 -8.13 10.98
N PHE A 199 -5.43 -7.43 12.11
CA PHE A 199 -6.04 -6.09 12.13
C PHE A 199 -5.21 -5.07 11.35
N LEU A 200 -3.90 -5.24 11.34
CA LEU A 200 -3.01 -4.40 10.56
C LEU A 200 -2.77 -5.04 9.19
N HIS A 201 -3.06 -4.29 8.13
CA HIS A 201 -2.77 -4.71 6.76
C HIS A 201 -2.22 -3.49 6.00
N HIS A 202 -0.93 -3.55 5.65
CA HIS A 202 -0.25 -2.46 4.97
C HIS A 202 0.03 -2.85 3.51
N VAL A 203 -0.43 -2.02 2.60
CA VAL A 203 -0.04 -2.05 1.19
C VAL A 203 0.90 -0.87 0.95
N ALA A 204 2.17 -1.05 1.33
CA ALA A 204 3.18 0.00 1.26
C ALA A 204 4.57 -0.56 0.91
N SER A 205 5.47 0.32 0.48
CA SER A 205 6.88 -0.02 0.35
C SER A 205 7.48 -0.32 1.73
N VAL A 206 8.39 -1.30 1.82
CA VAL A 206 9.15 -1.55 3.05
C VAL A 206 9.88 -0.29 3.50
N HIS A 207 10.41 0.52 2.57
CA HIS A 207 11.04 1.81 2.88
C HIS A 207 10.08 2.81 3.55
N ASP A 208 8.79 2.78 3.22
CA ASP A 208 7.80 3.68 3.85
C ASP A 208 7.34 3.12 5.21
N ILE A 209 7.27 1.79 5.34
CA ILE A 209 6.99 1.11 6.62
C ILE A 209 8.14 1.36 7.60
N ASP A 210 9.38 1.29 7.15
CA ASP A 210 10.56 1.56 7.98
C ASP A 210 10.55 3.00 8.53
N LYS A 211 10.09 3.98 7.74
CA LYS A 211 9.89 5.37 8.20
C LYS A 211 8.76 5.49 9.22
N LEU A 212 7.63 4.80 8.99
CA LEU A 212 6.52 4.74 9.95
C LEU A 212 7.01 4.16 11.28
N ASP A 213 7.77 3.07 11.21
CA ASP A 213 8.34 2.38 12.35
C ASP A 213 9.35 3.26 13.08
N LEU A 214 10.25 3.94 12.37
CA LEU A 214 11.15 4.93 12.94
C LEU A 214 10.37 6.03 13.70
N PHE A 215 9.30 6.52 13.10
CA PHE A 215 8.50 7.60 13.66
C PHE A 215 7.66 7.15 14.87
N LEU A 216 7.15 5.92 14.88
CA LEU A 216 6.25 5.44 15.93
C LEU A 216 6.89 4.52 16.97
N ARG A 217 8.12 4.04 16.78
CA ARG A 217 8.80 3.23 17.80
C ARG A 217 9.29 4.09 18.96
N PHE A 218 9.09 3.56 20.17
CA PHE A 218 9.66 4.06 21.41
C PHE A 218 10.63 3.01 22.00
N PRO A 219 11.65 3.43 22.77
CA PRO A 219 12.84 2.60 23.09
C PRO A 219 12.61 1.41 24.03
N ASP A 220 11.37 1.08 24.36
CA ASP A 220 10.94 -0.03 25.21
C ASP A 220 10.79 -1.38 24.48
N GLY A 221 11.10 -1.42 23.17
CA GLY A 221 11.68 -2.62 22.54
C GLY A 221 10.73 -3.77 22.23
N ALA A 222 9.41 -3.57 22.20
CA ALA A 222 8.49 -4.57 21.65
C ALA A 222 8.30 -4.34 20.15
N HIS A 223 9.18 -4.94 19.36
CA HIS A 223 8.98 -5.12 17.92
C HIS A 223 7.96 -6.24 17.67
N VAL A 224 7.06 -6.04 16.71
CA VAL A 224 6.56 -7.19 15.94
C VAL A 224 6.72 -6.91 14.45
N ALA A 225 7.43 -7.84 13.81
CA ALA A 225 7.58 -7.95 12.36
C ALA A 225 6.34 -8.58 11.73
#